data_AF-A0A0F9R003-F1
#
_entry.id   AF-A0A0F9R003-F1
#
_cell.length_a   1.000
_cell.length_b   1.000
_cell.length_c   1.000
_cell.angle_alpha   90.00
_cell.angle_beta   90.00
_cell.angle_gamma   90.00
#
_symmetry.space_group_name_H-M   'P 1'
#
loop_
_entity.id
_entity.type
_entity.pdbx_description
1 polymer ?
#
loop_
_entity_poly.entity_id
_entity_poly.type
_entity_poly.pdbx_seq_one_letter_code
_entity_poly.pdbx_strand_id
1 'polypeptide(L)'
;MPVWTESLARLHVSNIVKHEIPTPTTDGATTVFTVANPYESGTLEVFRDQSVLLKGSGKDFEDTTTTTFTVASVPDADEVLWVSYIKA
;
A
#
# COMPACT_ATOMS: atom_id res chain seq x y z
N MET A 1 -25.92 30.14 11.66
CA MET A 1 -24.51 29.78 11.93
C MET A 1 -24.08 28.86 10.80
N PRO A 2 -23.10 29.21 9.95
CA PRO A 2 -22.62 28.26 8.96
C PRO A 2 -21.98 27.10 9.73
N VAL A 3 -22.48 25.89 9.50
CA VAL A 3 -21.78 24.68 9.94
C VAL A 3 -20.57 24.59 9.03
N TRP A 4 -19.42 25.02 9.54
CA TRP A 4 -18.14 24.64 8.99
C TRP A 4 -18.02 23.14 9.28
N THR A 5 -18.62 22.31 8.44
CA THR A 5 -18.22 20.91 8.37
C THR A 5 -16.83 20.97 7.76
N GLU A 6 -15.83 21.16 8.60
CA GLU A 6 -14.44 21.01 8.23
C GLU A 6 -14.30 19.57 7.77
N SER A 7 -14.49 19.33 6.48
CA SER A 7 -14.01 18.15 5.80
C SER A 7 -12.48 18.27 5.71
N LEU A 8 -11.85 18.28 6.87
CA LEU A 8 -10.43 18.14 7.08
C LEU A 8 -10.21 16.76 7.70
N ALA A 9 -10.53 15.70 6.96
CA ALA A 9 -9.86 14.41 7.16
C ALA A 9 -8.40 14.51 6.67
N ARG A 10 -7.72 15.60 7.04
CA ARG A 10 -6.48 16.10 6.46
C ARG A 10 -5.36 15.65 7.37
N LEU A 11 -4.72 14.55 7.02
CA LEU A 11 -3.51 14.01 7.67
C LEU A 11 -3.58 13.97 9.21
N HIS A 12 -4.26 12.94 9.75
CA HIS A 12 -4.18 12.61 11.17
C HIS A 12 -3.27 11.40 11.39
N VAL A 13 -2.53 11.36 12.51
CA VAL A 13 -1.58 10.28 12.79
C VAL A 13 -2.26 8.90 12.79
N SER A 14 -3.53 8.81 13.21
CA SER A 14 -4.30 7.56 13.17
C SER A 14 -4.53 6.99 11.77
N ASN A 15 -4.39 7.83 10.74
CA ASN A 15 -4.58 7.47 9.35
C ASN A 15 -3.28 7.02 8.69
N ILE A 16 -2.14 7.23 9.34
CA ILE A 16 -0.84 6.78 8.82
C ILE A 16 -0.62 5.33 9.25
N VAL A 17 -0.56 4.44 8.28
CA VAL A 17 -0.15 3.05 8.46
C VAL A 17 1.31 2.93 8.04
N LYS A 18 2.14 2.29 8.88
CA LYS A 18 3.56 2.10 8.63
C LYS A 18 3.94 0.64 8.77
N HIS A 19 4.74 0.14 7.83
CA HIS A 19 5.31 -1.20 7.83
C HIS A 19 4.27 -2.31 8.09
N GLU A 20 3.08 -2.17 7.52
CA GLU A 20 2.12 -3.27 7.49
C GLU A 20 2.67 -4.38 6.60
N ILE A 21 2.46 -5.64 6.98
CA ILE A 21 2.74 -6.79 6.12
C ILE A 21 1.42 -7.12 5.39
N PRO A 22 1.36 -6.94 4.06
CA PRO A 22 0.17 -7.25 3.30
C PRO A 22 -0.06 -8.77 3.21
N THR A 23 -1.24 -9.16 2.75
CA THR A 23 -1.63 -10.57 2.61
C THR A 23 -1.87 -10.93 1.14
N PRO A 24 -1.57 -12.17 0.70
CA PRO A 24 -0.91 -13.23 1.46
C PRO A 24 0.58 -12.92 1.70
N THR A 25 1.25 -13.74 2.51
CA THR A 25 2.72 -13.72 2.56
C THR A 25 3.29 -14.13 1.21
N THR A 26 4.50 -13.70 0.92
CA THR A 26 5.28 -14.12 -0.24
C THR A 26 5.45 -15.64 -0.26
N ASP A 27 5.30 -16.24 -1.45
CA ASP A 27 5.32 -17.70 -1.65
C ASP A 27 6.06 -18.12 -2.92
N GLY A 28 6.73 -17.19 -3.62
CA GLY A 28 7.39 -17.48 -4.90
C GLY A 28 6.42 -17.60 -6.08
N ALA A 29 5.12 -17.29 -5.92
CA ALA A 29 4.14 -17.38 -7.00
C ALA A 29 3.15 -16.19 -7.08
N THR A 30 2.83 -15.56 -5.95
CA THR A 30 1.79 -14.55 -5.85
C THR A 30 2.29 -13.16 -6.26
N THR A 31 1.49 -12.46 -7.07
CA THR A 31 1.76 -11.06 -7.49
C THR A 31 0.76 -10.06 -6.94
N VAL A 32 -0.37 -10.51 -6.39
CA VAL A 32 -1.46 -9.64 -5.91
C VAL A 32 -1.50 -9.67 -4.40
N PHE A 33 -1.41 -8.50 -3.79
CA PHE A 33 -1.33 -8.33 -2.35
C PHE A 33 -2.41 -7.36 -1.86
N THR A 34 -2.91 -7.62 -0.65
CA THR A 34 -4.02 -6.90 -0.02
C THR A 34 -3.59 -6.29 1.30
N VAL A 35 -3.97 -5.04 1.52
CA VAL A 35 -3.77 -4.33 2.79
C VAL A 35 -5.07 -4.30 3.62
N ALA A 36 -4.94 -4.07 4.92
CA ALA A 36 -6.03 -4.14 5.88
C ALA A 36 -7.04 -2.99 5.77
N ASN A 37 -6.63 -1.81 5.30
CA ASN A 37 -7.49 -0.63 5.19
C ASN A 37 -7.42 -0.03 3.78
N PRO A 38 -8.50 0.60 3.29
CA PRO A 38 -8.44 1.35 2.05
C PRO A 38 -7.44 2.49 2.19
N TYR A 39 -6.53 2.63 1.22
CA TYR A 39 -5.56 3.71 1.15
C TYR A 39 -5.99 4.82 0.19
N GLU A 40 -5.59 6.04 0.51
CA GLU A 40 -5.73 7.18 -0.38
C GLU A 40 -4.82 6.96 -1.61
N SER A 41 -5.40 7.10 -2.80
CA SER A 41 -4.69 6.86 -4.06
C SER A 41 -3.40 7.67 -4.14
N GLY A 42 -2.31 7.00 -4.50
CA GLY A 42 -0.98 7.63 -4.59
C GLY A 42 -0.19 7.69 -3.29
N THR A 43 -0.75 7.25 -2.16
CA THR A 43 -0.04 7.23 -0.85
C THR A 43 0.62 5.90 -0.51
N LEU A 44 0.28 4.83 -1.24
CA LEU A 44 0.86 3.50 -1.03
C LEU A 44 2.35 3.48 -1.44
N GLU A 45 3.20 3.15 -0.47
CA GLU A 45 4.61 2.80 -0.64
C GLU A 45 4.79 1.31 -0.35
N VAL A 46 5.51 0.60 -1.23
CA VAL A 46 5.82 -0.82 -1.09
C VAL A 46 7.33 -0.98 -0.97
N PHE A 47 7.75 -1.78 0.00
CA PHE A 47 9.13 -2.12 0.26
C PHE A 47 9.29 -3.62 0.13
N ARG A 48 10.27 -4.05 -0.66
CA ARG A 48 10.69 -5.45 -0.82
C ARG A 48 12.11 -5.56 -0.32
N ASP A 49 12.34 -6.36 0.71
CA ASP A 49 13.67 -6.54 1.33
C ASP A 49 14.38 -5.21 1.60
N GLN A 50 13.65 -4.27 2.23
CA GLN A 50 14.11 -2.92 2.62
C GLN A 50 14.37 -1.97 1.44
N SER A 51 14.20 -2.40 0.19
CA SER A 51 14.27 -1.55 -1.00
C SER A 51 12.88 -1.00 -1.36
N VAL A 52 12.80 0.29 -1.67
CA VAL A 52 11.57 0.92 -2.14
C VAL A 52 11.28 0.51 -3.59
N LEU A 53 10.05 0.09 -3.87
CA LEU A 53 9.60 -0.23 -5.22
C LEU A 53 9.06 1.01 -5.93
N LEU A 54 9.27 1.10 -7.25
CA LEU A 54 8.72 2.16 -8.08
C LEU A 54 7.28 1.84 -8.49
N LYS A 55 6.40 2.81 -8.26
CA LYS A 55 4.99 2.76 -8.65
C LYS A 55 4.78 3.23 -10.09
N GLY A 56 3.88 2.60 -10.84
CA GLY A 56 3.44 3.05 -12.16
C GLY A 56 3.52 1.99 -13.26
N SER A 57 3.01 2.34 -14.44
CA SER A 57 2.79 1.33 -15.49
C SER A 57 4.11 0.86 -16.06
N GLY A 58 4.33 -0.45 -16.03
CA GLY A 58 5.62 -1.04 -16.38
C GLY A 58 6.75 -0.73 -15.38
N LYS A 59 6.40 -0.33 -14.16
CA LYS A 59 7.31 -0.24 -13.00
C LYS A 59 7.18 -1.49 -12.13
N ASP A 60 7.64 -1.41 -10.89
CA ASP A 60 7.76 -2.55 -10.00
C ASP A 60 6.41 -2.96 -9.40
N PHE A 61 5.48 -2.02 -9.21
CA PHE A 61 4.12 -2.30 -8.77
C PHE A 61 3.11 -1.26 -9.20
N GLU A 62 1.84 -1.63 -9.13
CA GLU A 62 0.68 -0.79 -9.44
C GLU A 62 -0.46 -0.97 -8.44
N ASP A 63 -1.17 0.13 -8.16
CA ASP A 63 -2.45 0.05 -7.45
C ASP A 63 -3.47 -0.68 -8.32
N THR A 64 -4.24 -1.59 -7.72
CA THR A 64 -5.31 -2.32 -8.42
C THR A 64 -6.67 -1.88 -7.93
N THR A 65 -6.85 -1.82 -6.61
CA THR A 65 -8.03 -1.24 -5.95
C THR A 65 -7.58 -0.35 -4.79
N THR A 66 -8.50 0.20 -4.01
CA THR A 66 -8.16 0.95 -2.79
C THR A 66 -7.54 0.09 -1.69
N THR A 67 -7.54 -1.24 -1.80
CA THR A 67 -6.97 -2.16 -0.81
C THR A 67 -6.00 -3.17 -1.40
N THR A 68 -5.79 -3.16 -2.72
CA THR A 68 -4.98 -4.17 -3.40
C THR A 68 -4.01 -3.54 -4.38
N PHE A 69 -2.83 -4.12 -4.46
CA PHE A 69 -1.81 -3.75 -5.43
C PHE A 69 -1.22 -5.01 -6.07
N THR A 70 -0.67 -4.84 -7.27
CA THR A 70 -0.03 -5.91 -8.02
C THR A 70 1.43 -5.56 -8.23
N VAL A 71 2.34 -6.46 -7.88
CA VAL A 71 3.76 -6.35 -8.21
C VAL A 71 4.03 -6.94 -9.59
N ALA A 72 4.95 -6.34 -10.34
CA ALA A 72 5.30 -6.75 -11.69
C ALA A 72 6.15 -8.03 -11.73
N SER A 73 6.97 -8.24 -10.70
CA SER A 73 7.75 -9.46 -10.51
C SER A 73 7.33 -10.16 -9.21
N VAL A 74 7.14 -11.47 -9.32
CA VAL A 74 6.83 -12.33 -8.16
C VAL A 74 7.96 -12.20 -7.12
N PRO A 75 7.63 -11.98 -5.84
CA PRO A 75 8.59 -12.08 -4.74
C PRO A 75 8.98 -13.53 -4.48
N ASP A 76 10.26 -13.76 -4.20
CA ASP A 76 10.75 -15.05 -3.70
C ASP A 76 10.10 -15.36 -2.34
N ALA A 77 9.98 -16.65 -2.02
CA ALA A 77 9.22 -17.12 -0.86
C ALA A 77 9.81 -16.69 0.50
N ASP A 78 11.08 -16.29 0.53
CA ASP A 78 11.79 -15.83 1.73
C ASP A 78 11.87 -14.29 1.86
N GLU A 79 11.46 -13.56 0.83
CA GLU A 79 11.43 -12.09 0.86
C GLU A 79 10.26 -11.58 1.70
N VAL A 80 10.40 -10.38 2.26
CA VAL A 80 9.32 -9.73 3.00
C VAL A 80 8.86 -8.47 2.29
N LEU A 81 7.54 -8.36 2.13
CA LEU A 81 6.89 -7.11 1.72
C LEU A 81 6.43 -6.34 2.95
N TRP A 82 6.79 -5.06 2.98
CA TRP A 82 6.21 -4.07 3.88
C TRP A 82 5.52 -2.99 3.08
N VAL A 83 4.45 -2.43 3.62
CA VAL A 83 3.75 -1.30 3.02
C VAL A 83 3.51 -0.20 4.03
N SER A 84 3.51 1.04 3.54
CA SER A 84 3.11 2.22 4.29
C SER A 84 2.14 3.03 3.44
N TYR A 85 1.11 3.61 4.05
CA TYR A 85 0.08 4.35 3.34
C TYR A 85 -0.72 5.27 4.27
N ILE A 86 -1.49 6.19 3.67
CA ILE A 86 -2.49 7.01 4.36
C ILE A 86 -3.86 6.42 4.06
N LYS A 87 -4.69 6.18 5.09
CA LYS A 87 -6.05 5.68 4.92
C LYS A 87 -6.93 6.70 4.18
N ALA A 88 -7.78 6.20 3.28
CA ALA A 88 -8.82 6.97 2.60
C ALA A 88 -10.03 7.27 3.52
#